data_AF-A0A519XT51-F1
#
_entry.id   AF-A0A519XT51-F1
#
_cell.length_a   1.000
_cell.length_b   1.000
_cell.length_c   1.000
_cell.angle_alpha   90.00
_cell.angle_beta   90.00
_cell.angle_gamma   90.00
#
_symmetry.space_group_name_H-M   'P 1'
#
loop_
_entity.id
_entity.type
_entity.pdbx_description
1 polymer ?
#
loop_
_entity_poly.entity_id
_entity_poly.type
_entity_poly.pdbx_seq_one_letter_code
_entity_poly.pdbx_strand_id
1 'polypeptide(L)'
;WFYNNFMYMAQGMIVEQLTGKTWEQNIKEKFFIPLEMTRSNTDINAFKNDSDASLPYTVAGENVIKKVDYYNINGMGPAGSINSSANDMANWLKVWTSGGYFKKKEILPSSYVREAASSQMVMEAALPAKHDDVFLANYGLGWMIGSYRGHYIVEHGGNINGFSANVAFFPSDDLGIVVLSNQNGSQVPVVVRNSIADRILKLKELDWNGEAKEAAEASKLAKKSIKKAPVLKISSSHPLKDYLGSFENPAYGVIKVTLENNELHTVLSDEKIVLKHMHYDVFDPKSIDKDGLVDTTQSNLMFNFSSGVDGKIQGIGIFLDGSEQPVMFDFKPEIKIRSVKELEKYTGEYTLGKAIVKVFLKGNVLTVFVPGQPEYETEAMEADTFNLKALKGFSVKFEVTAEQKVSSITFIQPNGVFKAVKKS
;
A
#
# COMPACT_ATOMS: atom_id res chain seq x y z
N TRP A 1 7.01 10.08 -13.38
CA TRP A 1 6.14 8.91 -13.59
C TRP A 1 5.97 8.19 -12.26
N PHE A 2 4.79 7.66 -11.95
CA PHE A 2 4.56 6.83 -10.76
C PHE A 2 3.68 5.64 -11.15
N TYR A 3 4.23 4.44 -11.04
CA TYR A 3 3.46 3.22 -11.26
C TYR A 3 2.39 3.08 -10.17
N ASN A 4 1.14 2.79 -10.57
CA ASN A 4 0.05 2.72 -9.60
C ASN A 4 -0.95 1.61 -9.95
N ASN A 5 -0.91 0.51 -9.20
CA ASN A 5 -1.83 -0.62 -9.34
C ASN A 5 -3.30 -0.23 -9.09
N PHE A 6 -3.57 0.75 -8.22
CA PHE A 6 -4.94 1.20 -7.96
C PHE A 6 -5.56 1.86 -9.19
N MET A 7 -4.76 2.47 -10.07
CA MET A 7 -5.29 3.04 -11.31
C MET A 7 -5.68 1.96 -12.32
N TYR A 8 -5.03 0.79 -12.32
CA TYR A 8 -5.48 -0.37 -13.09
C TYR A 8 -6.77 -0.97 -12.49
N MET A 9 -6.86 -1.07 -11.17
CA MET A 9 -8.11 -1.45 -10.48
C MET A 9 -9.25 -0.50 -10.87
N ALA A 10 -9.03 0.81 -10.84
CA ALA A 10 -10.01 1.82 -11.24
C ALA A 10 -10.44 1.65 -12.71
N GLN A 11 -9.50 1.36 -13.62
CA GLN A 11 -9.84 1.05 -15.02
C GLN A 11 -10.75 -0.18 -15.14
N GLY A 12 -10.48 -1.25 -14.37
CA GLY A 12 -11.36 -2.40 -14.30
C GLY A 12 -12.78 -2.02 -13.86
N MET A 13 -12.91 -1.22 -12.79
CA MET A 13 -14.20 -0.74 -12.30
C MET A 13 -14.94 0.12 -13.35
N ILE A 14 -14.22 0.95 -14.11
CA ILE A 14 -14.82 1.72 -15.23
C ILE A 14 -15.39 0.77 -16.28
N VAL A 15 -14.66 -0.29 -16.65
CA VAL A 15 -15.15 -1.30 -17.60
C VAL A 15 -16.40 -1.99 -17.06
N GLU A 16 -16.46 -2.30 -15.76
CA GLU A 16 -17.65 -2.89 -15.16
C GLU A 16 -18.87 -1.96 -15.26
N GLN A 17 -18.69 -0.67 -14.95
CA GLN A 17 -19.77 0.32 -15.07
C GLN A 17 -20.25 0.48 -16.52
N LEU A 18 -19.34 0.47 -17.50
CA LEU A 18 -19.69 0.64 -18.92
C LEU A 18 -20.38 -0.59 -19.51
N THR A 19 -20.07 -1.78 -19.02
CA THR A 19 -20.52 -3.04 -19.63
C THR A 19 -21.63 -3.74 -18.85
N GLY A 20 -21.81 -3.39 -17.57
CA GLY A 20 -22.71 -4.08 -16.65
C GLY A 20 -22.25 -5.51 -16.29
N LYS A 21 -21.00 -5.87 -16.61
CA LYS A 21 -20.39 -7.18 -16.35
C LYS A 21 -19.19 -7.02 -15.45
N THR A 22 -18.85 -8.05 -14.67
CA THR A 22 -17.63 -7.99 -13.85
C THR A 22 -16.38 -7.92 -14.73
N TRP A 23 -15.26 -7.46 -14.17
CA TRP A 23 -13.99 -7.41 -14.88
C TRP A 23 -13.59 -8.81 -15.40
N GLU A 24 -13.75 -9.85 -14.59
CA GLU A 24 -13.46 -11.24 -14.94
C GLU A 24 -14.29 -11.71 -16.14
N GLN A 25 -15.58 -11.37 -16.16
CA GLN A 25 -16.47 -11.69 -17.28
C GLN A 25 -16.00 -10.99 -18.56
N ASN A 26 -15.64 -9.71 -18.47
CA ASN A 26 -15.11 -8.96 -19.61
C ASN A 26 -13.81 -9.57 -20.14
N ILE A 27 -12.85 -9.90 -19.27
CA ILE A 27 -11.60 -10.52 -19.70
C ILE A 27 -11.85 -11.88 -20.37
N LYS A 28 -12.71 -12.71 -19.77
CA LYS A 28 -13.04 -14.02 -20.32
C LYS A 28 -13.69 -13.92 -21.70
N GLU A 29 -14.69 -13.04 -21.86
CA GLU A 29 -15.45 -12.92 -23.10
C GLU A 29 -14.70 -12.18 -24.21
N LYS A 30 -13.93 -11.15 -23.87
CA LYS A 30 -13.24 -10.28 -24.85
C LYS A 30 -11.86 -10.79 -25.22
N PHE A 31 -11.21 -11.55 -24.35
CA PHE A 31 -9.85 -12.05 -24.59
C PHE A 31 -9.76 -13.57 -24.49
N PHE A 32 -10.07 -14.20 -23.35
CA PHE A 32 -9.75 -15.63 -23.21
C PHE A 32 -10.46 -16.54 -24.22
N ILE A 33 -11.77 -16.37 -24.39
CA ILE A 33 -12.57 -17.14 -25.36
C ILE A 33 -12.11 -16.89 -26.81
N PRO A 34 -12.08 -15.64 -27.32
CA PRO A 34 -11.75 -15.40 -28.73
C PRO A 34 -10.29 -15.69 -29.09
N LEU A 35 -9.39 -15.73 -28.09
CA LEU A 35 -7.97 -16.06 -28.27
C LEU A 35 -7.64 -17.53 -27.99
N GLU A 36 -8.67 -18.36 -27.73
CA GLU A 36 -8.50 -19.79 -27.42
C GLU A 36 -7.56 -20.03 -26.22
N MET A 37 -7.60 -19.14 -25.23
CA MET A 37 -6.81 -19.23 -24.00
C MET A 37 -7.57 -20.05 -22.95
N THR A 38 -7.72 -21.35 -23.22
CA THR A 38 -8.64 -22.24 -22.49
C THR A 38 -8.19 -22.57 -21.07
N ARG A 39 -6.94 -22.25 -20.70
CA ARG A 39 -6.37 -22.50 -19.37
C ARG A 39 -6.08 -21.20 -18.62
N SER A 40 -6.40 -20.04 -19.20
CA SER A 40 -6.34 -18.75 -18.52
C SER A 40 -7.59 -18.50 -17.68
N ASN A 41 -7.39 -17.92 -16.49
CA ASN A 41 -8.46 -17.55 -15.58
C ASN A 41 -8.05 -16.35 -14.72
N THR A 42 -9.00 -15.85 -13.92
CA THR A 42 -8.81 -14.75 -12.98
C THR A 42 -9.14 -15.15 -11.54
N ASP A 43 -9.24 -16.45 -11.26
CA ASP A 43 -9.62 -16.98 -9.96
C ASP A 43 -8.49 -17.85 -9.40
N ILE A 44 -7.92 -17.41 -8.28
CA ILE A 44 -6.84 -18.12 -7.60
C ILE A 44 -7.22 -19.56 -7.22
N ASN A 45 -8.49 -19.85 -6.93
CA ASN A 45 -8.94 -21.20 -6.60
C ASN A 45 -9.01 -22.08 -7.85
N ALA A 46 -9.45 -21.54 -8.98
CA ALA A 46 -9.41 -22.24 -10.26
C ALA A 46 -7.96 -22.55 -10.65
N PHE A 47 -7.04 -21.60 -10.48
CA PHE A 47 -5.61 -21.83 -10.71
C PHE A 47 -5.04 -22.94 -9.81
N LYS A 48 -5.28 -22.88 -8.50
CA LYS A 48 -4.80 -23.89 -7.53
C LYS A 48 -5.26 -25.32 -7.83
N ASN A 49 -6.46 -25.46 -8.38
CA ASN A 49 -7.09 -26.74 -8.65
C ASN A 49 -6.80 -27.27 -10.07
N ASP A 50 -6.09 -26.52 -10.90
CA ASP A 50 -5.65 -26.99 -12.21
C ASP A 50 -4.58 -28.09 -12.03
N SER A 51 -4.68 -29.17 -12.82
CA SER A 51 -3.77 -30.31 -12.79
C SER A 51 -2.30 -29.99 -13.12
N ASP A 52 -2.03 -28.85 -13.77
CA ASP A 52 -0.69 -28.37 -14.14
C ASP A 52 -0.36 -27.04 -13.44
N ALA A 53 -1.03 -26.76 -12.31
CA ALA A 53 -0.79 -25.53 -11.56
C ALA A 53 0.66 -25.48 -11.05
N SER A 54 1.37 -24.39 -11.37
CA SER A 54 2.73 -24.20 -10.89
C SER A 54 2.74 -23.82 -9.41
N LEU A 55 3.64 -24.42 -8.63
CA LEU A 55 3.81 -24.10 -7.22
C LEU A 55 4.67 -22.84 -7.03
N PRO A 56 4.31 -21.94 -6.09
CA PRO A 56 5.07 -20.73 -5.82
C PRO A 56 6.30 -20.98 -4.94
N TYR A 57 7.46 -20.42 -5.32
CA TYR A 57 8.70 -20.53 -4.54
C TYR A 57 9.38 -19.18 -4.29
N THR A 58 10.10 -19.08 -3.18
CA THR A 58 11.04 -17.99 -2.90
C THR A 58 12.43 -18.57 -2.62
N VAL A 59 13.46 -17.73 -2.70
CA VAL A 59 14.82 -18.08 -2.29
C VAL A 59 15.12 -17.37 -0.97
N ALA A 60 15.32 -18.13 0.09
CA ALA A 60 15.72 -17.65 1.41
C ALA A 60 17.23 -17.81 1.60
N GLY A 61 17.85 -16.86 2.30
CA GLY A 61 19.29 -16.85 2.53
C GLY A 61 20.06 -16.83 1.21
N GLU A 62 21.15 -17.60 1.11
CA GLU A 62 21.99 -17.58 -0.09
C GLU A 62 21.50 -18.53 -1.19
N ASN A 63 20.79 -19.62 -0.89
CA ASN A 63 20.34 -20.61 -1.89
C ASN A 63 19.23 -21.58 -1.41
N VAL A 64 18.43 -21.23 -0.40
CA VAL A 64 17.40 -22.15 0.11
C VAL A 64 16.08 -21.89 -0.61
N ILE A 65 15.68 -22.81 -1.49
CA ILE A 65 14.38 -22.75 -2.15
C ILE A 65 13.28 -23.15 -1.16
N LYS A 66 12.32 -22.26 -0.93
CA LYS A 66 11.18 -22.48 -0.03
C LYS A 66 9.87 -22.29 -0.79
N LYS A 67 8.97 -23.27 -0.70
CA LYS A 67 7.59 -23.12 -1.17
C LYS A 67 6.87 -22.10 -0.29
N VAL A 68 6.12 -21.19 -0.89
CA VAL A 68 5.29 -20.19 -0.18
C VAL A 68 3.80 -20.44 -0.42
N ASP A 69 2.95 -19.69 0.26
CA ASP A 69 1.52 -19.71 0.01
C ASP A 69 1.20 -18.89 -1.25
N TYR A 70 0.19 -19.32 -2.00
CA TYR A 70 -0.39 -18.49 -3.05
C TYR A 70 -0.99 -17.22 -2.44
N TYR A 71 -0.71 -16.08 -3.07
CA TYR A 71 -1.23 -14.79 -2.62
C TYR A 71 -2.51 -14.42 -3.36
N ASN A 72 -3.57 -14.07 -2.62
CA ASN A 72 -4.86 -13.73 -3.19
C ASN A 72 -4.97 -12.21 -3.39
N ILE A 73 -5.02 -11.78 -4.64
CA ILE A 73 -5.15 -10.37 -5.03
C ILE A 73 -6.47 -10.07 -5.75
N ASN A 74 -7.52 -10.87 -5.52
CA ASN A 74 -8.82 -10.66 -6.18
C ASN A 74 -9.38 -9.23 -5.95
N GLY A 75 -9.12 -8.62 -4.79
CA GLY A 75 -9.51 -7.22 -4.51
C GLY A 75 -8.82 -6.19 -5.42
N MET A 76 -7.71 -6.57 -6.07
CA MET A 76 -7.00 -5.80 -7.08
C MET A 76 -6.95 -6.57 -8.42
N GLY A 77 -8.01 -7.35 -8.71
CA GLY A 77 -8.17 -8.17 -9.91
C GLY A 77 -7.52 -7.61 -11.17
N PRO A 78 -8.00 -6.43 -11.64
CA PRO A 78 -7.53 -5.78 -12.86
C PRO A 78 -6.04 -5.44 -12.92
N ALA A 79 -5.37 -5.32 -11.77
CA ALA A 79 -3.97 -4.94 -11.71
C ALA A 79 -3.00 -6.13 -11.89
N GLY A 80 -3.45 -7.38 -11.71
CA GLY A 80 -2.53 -8.51 -11.80
C GLY A 80 -3.08 -9.92 -11.58
N SER A 81 -4.39 -10.14 -11.51
CA SER A 81 -4.95 -11.45 -11.14
C SER A 81 -5.14 -12.44 -12.28
N ILE A 82 -4.56 -12.19 -13.47
CA ILE A 82 -4.63 -13.14 -14.58
C ILE A 82 -3.63 -14.28 -14.35
N ASN A 83 -4.16 -15.50 -14.23
CA ASN A 83 -3.37 -16.74 -14.24
C ASN A 83 -3.37 -17.31 -15.66
N SER A 84 -2.21 -17.69 -16.18
CA SER A 84 -2.08 -18.17 -17.57
C SER A 84 -0.90 -19.12 -17.77
N SER A 85 -0.78 -19.67 -18.97
CA SER A 85 0.35 -20.47 -19.43
C SER A 85 1.10 -19.75 -20.56
N ALA A 86 2.34 -20.15 -20.85
CA ALA A 86 3.09 -19.61 -21.98
C ALA A 86 2.37 -19.84 -23.32
N ASN A 87 1.67 -20.98 -23.48
CA ASN A 87 0.92 -21.31 -24.70
C ASN A 87 -0.28 -20.36 -24.91
N ASP A 88 -1.05 -20.11 -23.85
CA ASP A 88 -2.20 -19.21 -23.92
C ASP A 88 -1.74 -17.76 -24.13
N MET A 89 -0.71 -17.32 -23.39
CA MET A 89 -0.12 -16.00 -23.57
C MET A 89 0.48 -15.79 -24.96
N ALA A 90 0.97 -16.85 -25.62
CA ALA A 90 1.43 -16.76 -27.01
C ALA A 90 0.30 -16.41 -27.98
N ASN A 91 -0.94 -16.86 -27.74
CA ASN A 91 -2.08 -16.45 -28.55
C ASN A 91 -2.45 -14.97 -28.33
N TRP A 92 -2.35 -14.49 -27.09
CA TRP A 92 -2.52 -13.06 -26.79
C TRP A 92 -1.43 -12.20 -27.44
N LEU A 93 -0.16 -12.64 -27.41
CA LEU A 93 0.94 -11.94 -28.08
C LEU A 93 0.76 -11.83 -29.60
N LYS A 94 0.19 -12.84 -30.26
CA LYS A 94 -0.13 -12.78 -31.69
C LYS A 94 -1.05 -11.61 -32.03
N VAL A 95 -1.95 -11.21 -31.12
CA VAL A 95 -2.80 -10.02 -31.32
C VAL A 95 -1.95 -8.77 -31.47
N TRP A 96 -0.94 -8.61 -30.61
CA TRP A 96 -0.06 -7.44 -30.63
C TRP A 96 0.84 -7.42 -31.86
N THR A 97 1.44 -8.56 -32.24
CA THR A 97 2.31 -8.61 -33.43
C THR A 97 1.52 -8.54 -34.74
N SER A 98 0.26 -9.00 -34.75
CA SER A 98 -0.63 -8.95 -35.93
C SER A 98 -1.50 -7.68 -35.98
N GLY A 99 -1.10 -6.60 -35.31
CA GLY A 99 -1.78 -5.30 -35.38
C GLY A 99 -3.23 -5.29 -34.87
N GLY A 100 -3.56 -6.19 -33.93
CA GLY A 100 -4.87 -6.28 -33.29
C GLY A 100 -5.73 -7.48 -33.69
N TYR A 101 -5.23 -8.34 -34.57
CA TYR A 101 -5.98 -9.47 -35.13
C TYR A 101 -5.53 -10.82 -34.57
N PHE A 102 -6.48 -11.73 -34.38
CA PHE A 102 -6.21 -13.15 -34.12
C PHE A 102 -7.03 -14.01 -35.09
N LYS A 103 -6.37 -14.87 -35.88
CA LYS A 103 -7.02 -15.71 -36.90
C LYS A 103 -8.02 -14.93 -37.79
N LYS A 104 -7.63 -13.73 -38.26
CA LYS A 104 -8.45 -12.81 -39.07
C LYS A 104 -9.63 -12.14 -38.35
N LYS A 105 -9.85 -12.41 -37.06
CA LYS A 105 -10.82 -11.68 -36.25
C LYS A 105 -10.14 -10.48 -35.60
N GLU A 106 -10.74 -9.30 -35.71
CA GLU A 106 -10.29 -8.12 -34.96
C GLU A 106 -10.61 -8.31 -33.47
N ILE A 107 -9.58 -8.20 -32.64
CA ILE A 107 -9.66 -8.31 -31.17
C ILE A 107 -9.44 -6.93 -30.56
N LEU A 108 -8.44 -6.21 -31.06
CA LEU A 108 -8.14 -4.83 -30.71
C LEU A 108 -8.10 -3.99 -32.00
N PRO A 109 -8.68 -2.78 -32.02
CA PRO A 109 -8.51 -1.89 -33.16
C PRO A 109 -7.02 -1.60 -33.39
N SER A 110 -6.56 -1.63 -34.64
CA SER A 110 -5.14 -1.37 -34.94
C SER A 110 -4.67 0.02 -34.52
N SER A 111 -5.58 1.00 -34.44
CA SER A 111 -5.28 2.34 -33.88
C SER A 111 -4.92 2.25 -32.41
N TYR A 112 -5.68 1.49 -31.62
CA TYR A 112 -5.41 1.27 -30.20
C TYR A 112 -4.10 0.52 -29.99
N VAL A 113 -3.81 -0.51 -30.79
CA VAL A 113 -2.53 -1.24 -30.70
C VAL A 113 -1.34 -0.30 -30.90
N ARG A 114 -1.41 0.59 -31.90
CA ARG A 114 -0.36 1.60 -32.14
C ARG A 114 -0.24 2.60 -31.00
N GLU A 115 -1.36 3.11 -30.49
CA GLU A 115 -1.37 4.07 -29.40
C GLU A 115 -0.80 3.46 -28.11
N ALA A 116 -1.29 2.28 -27.72
CA ALA A 116 -0.86 1.57 -26.53
C ALA A 116 0.64 1.21 -26.55
N ALA A 117 1.17 0.88 -27.72
CA ALA A 117 2.58 0.53 -27.94
C ALA A 117 3.49 1.75 -28.21
N SER A 118 2.96 2.98 -28.16
CA SER A 118 3.73 4.22 -28.39
C SER A 118 4.03 4.95 -27.09
N SER A 119 5.13 5.72 -27.06
CA SER A 119 5.53 6.49 -25.89
C SER A 119 4.48 7.55 -25.53
N GLN A 120 3.88 7.42 -24.34
CA GLN A 120 2.92 8.38 -23.78
C GLN A 120 3.55 9.21 -22.66
N MET A 121 4.58 8.69 -21.99
CA MET A 121 5.32 9.40 -20.96
C MET A 121 6.72 8.82 -20.74
N VAL A 122 7.65 9.65 -20.30
CA VAL A 122 8.99 9.22 -19.87
C VAL A 122 8.90 8.66 -18.45
N MET A 123 9.41 7.45 -18.24
CA MET A 123 9.50 6.80 -16.92
C MET A 123 10.68 7.36 -16.12
N GLU A 124 11.84 7.42 -16.76
CA GLU A 124 13.11 7.82 -16.14
C GLU A 124 13.93 8.70 -17.08
N ALA A 125 14.60 9.71 -16.51
CA ALA A 125 15.60 10.52 -17.23
C ALA A 125 16.96 9.80 -17.29
N ALA A 126 16.99 8.60 -17.86
CA ALA A 126 18.18 7.76 -17.96
C ALA A 126 18.91 7.95 -19.30
N LEU A 127 20.24 8.03 -19.24
CA LEU A 127 21.11 7.87 -20.40
C LEU A 127 21.43 6.39 -20.63
N PRO A 128 21.83 5.99 -21.85
CA PRO A 128 22.35 4.64 -22.08
C PRO A 128 23.46 4.30 -21.08
N ALA A 129 23.47 3.05 -20.60
CA ALA A 129 24.38 2.59 -19.55
C ALA A 129 25.42 1.60 -20.10
N LYS A 130 25.43 0.36 -19.61
CA LYS A 130 26.39 -0.68 -20.02
C LYS A 130 26.32 -1.01 -21.52
N HIS A 131 25.12 -0.96 -22.09
CA HIS A 131 24.85 -1.16 -23.52
C HIS A 131 24.31 0.14 -24.11
N ASP A 132 24.99 0.69 -25.10
CA ASP A 132 24.64 1.98 -25.74
C ASP A 132 23.44 1.88 -26.70
N ASP A 133 23.06 0.65 -27.04
CA ASP A 133 21.93 0.28 -27.90
C ASP A 133 20.70 -0.21 -27.12
N VAL A 134 20.80 -0.32 -25.78
CA VAL A 134 19.69 -0.58 -24.86
C VAL A 134 19.44 0.64 -23.99
N PHE A 135 18.43 1.42 -24.34
CA PHE A 135 18.17 2.73 -23.74
C PHE A 135 16.71 3.17 -23.93
N LEU A 136 16.39 4.36 -23.40
CA LEU A 136 15.03 4.88 -23.18
C LEU A 136 14.24 4.05 -22.17
N ALA A 137 13.54 4.76 -21.30
CA ALA A 137 12.56 4.19 -20.38
C ALA A 137 11.28 4.99 -20.55
N ASN A 138 10.41 4.55 -21.45
CA ASN A 138 9.13 5.19 -21.74
C ASN A 138 7.97 4.28 -21.33
N TYR A 139 6.80 4.86 -21.14
CA TYR A 139 5.58 4.15 -20.82
C TYR A 139 4.49 4.47 -21.85
N GLY A 140 3.83 3.42 -22.34
CA GLY A 140 2.63 3.48 -23.18
C GLY A 140 1.35 3.25 -22.35
N LEU A 141 0.32 2.70 -22.98
CA LEU A 141 -0.91 2.30 -22.27
C LEU A 141 -0.76 0.89 -21.71
N GLY A 142 -0.17 0.77 -20.52
CA GLY A 142 0.09 -0.53 -19.89
C GLY A 142 1.37 -1.22 -20.33
N TRP A 143 2.30 -0.48 -20.94
CA TRP A 143 3.50 -1.03 -21.55
C TRP A 143 4.73 -0.20 -21.22
N MET A 144 5.85 -0.86 -20.92
CA MET A 144 7.18 -0.26 -20.91
C MET A 144 7.75 -0.32 -22.32
N ILE A 145 8.42 0.74 -22.74
CA ILE A 145 8.88 0.93 -24.12
C ILE A 145 10.32 1.41 -24.11
N GLY A 146 11.15 0.79 -24.94
CA GLY A 146 12.55 1.16 -25.06
C GLY A 146 13.18 0.78 -26.40
N SER A 147 14.46 1.08 -26.53
CA SER A 147 15.34 0.50 -27.55
C SER A 147 15.94 -0.78 -26.99
N TYR A 148 15.92 -1.83 -27.81
CA TYR A 148 16.62 -3.09 -27.56
C TYR A 148 17.50 -3.40 -28.75
N ARG A 149 18.77 -2.98 -28.68
CA ARG A 149 19.80 -3.38 -29.64
C ARG A 149 19.47 -3.03 -31.10
N GLY A 150 18.93 -1.83 -31.31
CA GLY A 150 18.46 -1.36 -32.62
C GLY A 150 17.02 -1.74 -32.96
N HIS A 151 16.33 -2.50 -32.10
CA HIS A 151 14.93 -2.87 -32.26
C HIS A 151 14.04 -2.11 -31.28
N TYR A 152 12.78 -1.89 -31.68
CA TYR A 152 11.78 -1.31 -30.81
C TYR A 152 11.18 -2.41 -29.94
N ILE A 153 11.26 -2.27 -28.62
CA ILE A 153 10.68 -3.22 -27.69
C ILE A 153 9.52 -2.61 -26.91
N VAL A 154 8.47 -3.40 -26.77
CA VAL A 154 7.33 -3.12 -25.89
C VAL A 154 7.20 -4.29 -24.93
N GLU A 155 7.22 -4.03 -23.63
CA GLU A 155 7.24 -5.08 -22.63
C GLU A 155 6.51 -4.75 -21.34
N HIS A 156 6.20 -5.76 -20.55
CA HIS A 156 5.76 -5.58 -19.19
C HIS A 156 6.28 -6.72 -18.31
N GLY A 157 6.79 -6.35 -17.13
CA GLY A 157 7.14 -7.30 -16.08
C GLY A 157 5.92 -7.65 -15.21
N GLY A 158 6.02 -8.73 -14.46
CA GLY A 158 5.05 -9.07 -13.44
C GLY A 158 5.73 -9.80 -12.29
N ASN A 159 5.33 -9.48 -11.06
CA ASN A 159 5.76 -10.23 -9.90
C ASN A 159 4.62 -10.30 -8.89
N ILE A 160 4.36 -11.51 -8.40
CA ILE A 160 3.52 -11.77 -7.24
C ILE A 160 4.24 -12.80 -6.38
N ASN A 161 3.81 -13.00 -5.14
CA ASN A 161 4.48 -13.91 -4.22
C ASN A 161 4.69 -15.29 -4.88
N GLY A 162 5.96 -15.61 -5.12
CA GLY A 162 6.38 -16.90 -5.67
C GLY A 162 6.38 -17.01 -7.19
N PHE A 163 6.06 -15.95 -7.93
CA PHE A 163 6.06 -15.96 -9.40
C PHE A 163 6.62 -14.66 -9.98
N SER A 164 7.37 -14.79 -11.07
CA SER A 164 7.87 -13.68 -11.88
C SER A 164 7.55 -13.94 -13.36
N ALA A 165 7.24 -12.89 -14.09
CA ALA A 165 6.90 -12.96 -15.51
C ALA A 165 7.53 -11.80 -16.28
N ASN A 166 7.79 -12.04 -17.56
CA ASN A 166 8.06 -10.99 -18.53
C ASN A 166 7.37 -11.34 -19.84
N VAL A 167 6.73 -10.34 -20.44
CA VAL A 167 6.16 -10.44 -21.78
C VAL A 167 6.66 -9.26 -22.60
N ALA A 168 7.07 -9.52 -23.83
CA ALA A 168 7.59 -8.52 -24.74
C ALA A 168 7.11 -8.79 -26.17
N PHE A 169 6.96 -7.74 -26.96
CA PHE A 169 6.81 -7.82 -28.40
C PHE A 169 7.59 -6.72 -29.10
N PHE A 170 7.94 -6.99 -30.35
CA PHE A 170 8.77 -6.15 -31.21
C PHE A 170 7.93 -5.78 -32.43
N PRO A 171 7.26 -4.61 -32.42
CA PRO A 171 6.29 -4.22 -33.45
C PRO A 171 6.86 -4.21 -34.87
N SER A 172 8.18 -4.02 -35.02
CA SER A 172 8.87 -3.97 -36.31
C SER A 172 9.37 -5.33 -36.80
N ASP A 173 9.28 -6.38 -35.97
CA ASP A 173 9.98 -7.66 -36.20
C ASP A 173 9.05 -8.87 -36.20
N ASP A 174 7.72 -8.68 -36.07
CA ASP A 174 6.71 -9.74 -35.94
C ASP A 174 7.08 -10.79 -34.87
N LEU A 175 7.63 -10.30 -33.75
CA LEU A 175 8.15 -11.14 -32.68
C LEU A 175 7.44 -10.83 -31.36
N GLY A 176 6.92 -11.87 -30.72
CA GLY A 176 6.41 -11.84 -29.35
C GLY A 176 7.07 -12.93 -28.50
N ILE A 177 7.47 -12.58 -27.28
CA ILE A 177 8.14 -13.48 -26.33
C ILE A 177 7.44 -13.36 -24.98
N VAL A 178 7.11 -14.51 -24.37
CA VAL A 178 6.63 -14.60 -23.00
C VAL A 178 7.48 -15.60 -22.23
N VAL A 179 7.89 -15.23 -21.02
CA VAL A 179 8.63 -16.09 -20.11
C VAL A 179 8.02 -16.00 -18.73
N LEU A 180 7.68 -17.15 -18.14
CA LEU A 180 7.09 -17.28 -16.82
C LEU A 180 8.03 -18.09 -15.93
N SER A 181 8.17 -17.70 -14.66
CA SER A 181 9.02 -18.35 -13.67
C SER A 181 8.29 -18.43 -12.34
N ASN A 182 8.36 -19.56 -11.66
CA ASN A 182 7.75 -19.78 -10.35
C ASN A 182 8.72 -19.53 -9.20
N GLN A 183 9.46 -18.42 -9.31
CA GLN A 183 10.32 -17.93 -8.25
C GLN A 183 10.04 -16.44 -8.04
N ASN A 184 9.82 -16.03 -6.79
CA ASN A 184 9.64 -14.64 -6.40
C ASN A 184 10.89 -13.80 -6.74
N GLY A 185 10.71 -12.64 -7.37
CA GLY A 185 11.79 -11.70 -7.68
C GLY A 185 12.86 -12.25 -8.63
N SER A 186 12.48 -13.21 -9.48
CA SER A 186 13.40 -13.88 -10.40
C SER A 186 13.77 -13.00 -11.58
N GLN A 187 15.06 -12.94 -11.91
CA GLN A 187 15.57 -12.29 -13.13
C GLN A 187 15.47 -13.18 -14.37
N VAL A 188 15.16 -14.47 -14.18
CA VAL A 188 15.10 -15.47 -15.27
C VAL A 188 14.20 -15.01 -16.43
N PRO A 189 12.99 -14.46 -16.21
CA PRO A 189 12.14 -14.05 -17.32
C PRO A 189 12.80 -13.05 -18.28
N VAL A 190 13.47 -12.02 -17.75
CA VAL A 190 14.15 -11.00 -18.57
C VAL A 190 15.41 -11.57 -19.23
N VAL A 191 16.23 -12.33 -18.49
CA VAL A 191 17.46 -12.95 -19.02
C VAL A 191 17.15 -13.89 -20.18
N VAL A 192 16.13 -14.73 -20.02
CA VAL A 192 15.71 -15.69 -21.06
C VAL A 192 15.06 -14.94 -22.22
N ARG A 193 14.21 -13.94 -21.97
CA ARG A 193 13.61 -13.13 -23.04
C ARG A 193 14.68 -12.46 -23.90
N ASN A 194 15.70 -11.85 -23.27
CA ASN A 194 16.81 -11.23 -23.98
C ASN A 194 17.62 -12.25 -24.80
N SER A 195 17.95 -13.40 -24.19
CA SER A 195 18.67 -14.47 -24.89
C SER A 195 17.88 -15.01 -26.09
N ILE A 196 16.56 -15.11 -25.99
CA ILE A 196 15.69 -15.51 -27.11
C ILE A 196 15.66 -14.42 -28.19
N ALA A 197 15.50 -13.15 -27.80
CA ALA A 197 15.48 -12.02 -28.73
C ALA A 197 16.78 -11.93 -29.53
N ASP A 198 17.94 -11.99 -28.86
CA ASP A 198 19.26 -11.99 -29.50
C ASP A 198 19.37 -13.07 -30.58
N ARG A 199 18.93 -14.30 -30.27
CA ARG A 199 18.98 -15.44 -31.19
C ARG A 199 18.06 -15.28 -32.39
N ILE A 200 16.82 -14.84 -32.18
CA ILE A 200 15.83 -14.68 -33.25
C ILE A 200 16.20 -13.51 -34.16
N LEU A 201 16.64 -12.39 -33.57
CA LEU A 201 17.05 -11.18 -34.28
C LEU A 201 18.48 -11.28 -34.87
N LYS A 202 19.15 -12.43 -34.68
CA LYS A 202 20.50 -12.73 -35.18
C LYS A 202 21.55 -11.72 -34.71
N LEU A 203 21.40 -11.24 -33.48
CA LEU A 203 22.34 -10.33 -32.85
C LEU A 203 23.51 -11.10 -32.26
N LYS A 204 24.62 -10.40 -31.99
CA LYS A 204 25.74 -10.97 -31.25
C LYS A 204 25.28 -11.32 -29.83
N GLU A 205 25.37 -12.58 -29.43
CA GLU A 205 24.94 -13.01 -28.09
C GLU A 205 25.71 -12.26 -26.99
N LEU A 206 24.98 -11.77 -26.00
CA LEU A 206 25.51 -11.20 -24.76
C LEU A 206 25.26 -12.16 -23.60
N ASP A 207 26.15 -12.17 -22.60
CA ASP A 207 25.98 -12.99 -21.41
C ASP A 207 25.01 -12.34 -20.40
N TRP A 208 23.74 -12.24 -20.78
CA TRP A 208 22.69 -11.64 -19.94
C TRP A 208 22.60 -12.28 -18.54
N ASN A 209 22.93 -13.56 -18.42
CA ASN A 209 22.92 -14.26 -17.14
C ASN A 209 24.11 -13.85 -16.27
N GLY A 210 25.31 -13.77 -16.83
CA GLY A 210 26.49 -13.23 -16.16
C GLY A 210 26.24 -11.81 -15.65
N GLU A 211 25.70 -10.94 -16.50
CA GLU A 211 25.39 -9.55 -16.11
C GLU A 211 24.34 -9.47 -15.01
N ALA A 212 23.29 -10.29 -15.07
CA ALA A 212 22.28 -10.35 -14.01
C ALA A 212 22.87 -10.81 -12.67
N LYS A 213 23.82 -11.77 -12.70
CA LYS A 213 24.53 -12.21 -11.49
C LYS A 213 25.44 -11.12 -10.93
N GLU A 214 26.22 -10.45 -11.77
CA GLU A 214 27.05 -9.31 -11.37
C GLU A 214 26.21 -8.20 -10.73
N ALA A 215 25.08 -7.85 -11.33
CA ALA A 215 24.16 -6.85 -10.79
C ALA A 215 23.56 -7.27 -9.44
N ALA A 216 23.19 -8.55 -9.30
CA ALA A 216 22.67 -9.10 -8.04
C ALA A 216 23.73 -9.07 -6.92
N GLU A 217 24.97 -9.43 -7.23
CA GLU A 217 26.09 -9.36 -6.28
C GLU A 217 26.41 -7.90 -5.89
N ALA A 218 26.47 -6.99 -6.86
CA ALA A 218 26.66 -5.58 -6.61
C ALA A 218 25.54 -5.01 -5.73
N SER A 219 24.28 -5.35 -5.99
CA SER A 219 23.13 -4.97 -5.16
C SER A 219 23.24 -5.53 -3.73
N LYS A 220 23.67 -6.79 -3.57
CA LYS A 220 23.90 -7.41 -2.26
C LYS A 220 25.02 -6.70 -1.48
N LEU A 221 26.11 -6.34 -2.15
CA LEU A 221 27.23 -5.60 -1.55
C LEU A 221 26.81 -4.17 -1.16
N ALA A 222 26.07 -3.48 -2.02
CA ALA A 222 25.53 -2.15 -1.74
C ALA A 222 24.57 -2.20 -0.53
N LYS A 223 23.66 -3.18 -0.46
CA LYS A 223 22.77 -3.35 0.70
C LYS A 223 23.53 -3.64 2.00
N LYS A 224 24.67 -4.34 1.94
CA LYS A 224 25.55 -4.56 3.10
C LYS A 224 26.34 -3.30 3.51
N SER A 225 26.64 -2.41 2.56
CA SER A 225 27.43 -1.19 2.83
C SER A 225 26.58 0.00 3.30
N ILE A 226 25.25 -0.03 3.11
CA ILE A 226 24.33 0.92 3.72
C ILE A 226 24.49 0.83 5.25
N LYS A 227 25.16 1.83 5.83
CA LYS A 227 25.19 2.03 7.28
C LYS A 227 23.77 2.40 7.71
N LYS A 228 23.08 1.43 8.30
CA LYS A 228 21.82 1.64 8.98
C LYS A 228 21.95 2.78 9.98
N ALA A 229 20.93 3.63 10.08
CA ALA A 229 20.92 4.75 11.01
C ALA A 229 21.27 4.22 12.42
N PRO A 230 22.23 4.84 13.13
CA PRO A 230 22.65 4.35 14.43
C PRO A 230 21.46 4.36 15.39
N VAL A 231 21.23 3.22 16.06
CA VAL A 231 20.31 3.15 17.19
C VAL A 231 20.92 3.97 18.32
N LEU A 232 20.43 5.19 18.54
CA LEU A 232 20.84 5.96 19.70
C LEU A 232 20.22 5.29 20.93
N LYS A 233 21.05 4.92 21.92
CA LYS A 233 20.57 4.39 23.22
C LYS A 233 19.93 5.49 24.08
N ILE A 234 18.90 6.13 23.55
CA ILE A 234 18.10 7.17 24.20
C ILE A 234 16.72 6.57 24.42
N SER A 235 16.14 6.73 25.60
CA SER A 235 14.79 6.23 25.87
C SER A 235 13.75 6.88 24.98
N SER A 236 12.58 6.25 24.88
CA SER A 236 11.40 6.88 24.30
C SER A 236 11.07 8.18 25.03
N SER A 237 10.53 9.16 24.31
CA SER A 237 10.15 10.45 24.91
C SER A 237 8.90 10.32 25.79
N HIS A 238 8.10 9.28 25.57
CA HIS A 238 6.91 8.95 26.37
C HIS A 238 6.98 7.52 26.92
N PRO A 239 6.24 7.21 28.01
CA PRO A 239 5.91 5.84 28.38
C PRO A 239 5.21 5.09 27.24
N LEU A 240 5.42 3.76 27.12
CA LEU A 240 4.86 2.95 26.03
C LEU A 240 3.32 3.06 25.91
N LYS A 241 2.62 3.29 27.02
CA LYS A 241 1.16 3.43 27.04
C LYS A 241 0.65 4.65 26.26
N ASP A 242 1.48 5.67 26.08
CA ASP A 242 1.07 6.92 25.44
C ASP A 242 1.08 6.81 23.90
N TYR A 243 1.71 5.77 23.34
CA TYR A 243 1.69 5.48 21.90
C TYR A 243 0.50 4.62 21.47
N LEU A 244 -0.33 4.15 22.40
CA LEU A 244 -1.47 3.29 22.11
C LEU A 244 -2.61 4.08 21.47
N GLY A 245 -3.27 3.48 20.48
CA GLY A 245 -4.40 4.11 19.82
C GLY A 245 -4.59 3.64 18.39
N SER A 246 -5.57 4.24 17.72
CA SER A 246 -5.78 4.09 16.28
C SER A 246 -5.25 5.33 15.57
N PHE A 247 -4.65 5.16 14.41
CA PHE A 247 -4.08 6.22 13.58
C PHE A 247 -4.54 6.03 12.15
N GLU A 248 -5.08 7.06 11.51
CA GLU A 248 -5.78 6.93 10.23
C GLU A 248 -5.15 7.79 9.15
N ASN A 249 -5.03 7.20 7.96
CA ASN A 249 -4.84 7.92 6.72
C ASN A 249 -5.98 7.55 5.76
N PRO A 250 -6.64 8.51 5.08
CA PRO A 250 -7.75 8.21 4.18
C PRO A 250 -7.44 7.23 3.05
N ALA A 251 -6.18 7.18 2.58
CA ALA A 251 -5.75 6.30 1.49
C ALA A 251 -5.24 4.94 2.00
N TYR A 252 -4.54 4.92 3.14
CA TYR A 252 -3.87 3.70 3.66
C TYR A 252 -4.62 3.01 4.80
N GLY A 253 -5.72 3.60 5.27
CA GLY A 253 -6.56 3.03 6.32
C GLY A 253 -6.04 3.31 7.73
N VAL A 254 -6.35 2.39 8.65
CA VAL A 254 -6.12 2.57 10.09
C VAL A 254 -5.02 1.63 10.59
N ILE A 255 -4.05 2.21 11.28
CA ILE A 255 -3.02 1.52 12.07
C ILE A 255 -3.46 1.54 13.52
N LYS A 256 -3.70 0.35 14.11
CA LYS A 256 -4.02 0.24 15.54
C LYS A 256 -2.80 -0.27 16.31
N VAL A 257 -2.29 0.57 17.21
CA VAL A 257 -1.16 0.26 18.07
C VAL A 257 -1.67 -0.28 19.41
N THR A 258 -1.22 -1.48 19.77
CA THR A 258 -1.57 -2.18 21.02
C THR A 258 -0.31 -2.48 21.85
N LEU A 259 -0.50 -2.80 23.13
CA LEU A 259 0.57 -3.21 24.04
C LEU A 259 0.40 -4.69 24.39
N GLU A 260 1.41 -5.50 24.12
CA GLU A 260 1.46 -6.91 24.53
C GLU A 260 2.85 -7.21 25.07
N ASN A 261 2.96 -7.88 26.22
CA ASN A 261 4.25 -8.25 26.83
C ASN A 261 5.27 -7.10 26.95
N ASN A 262 4.78 -5.87 27.22
CA ASN A 262 5.58 -4.65 27.30
C ASN A 262 6.27 -4.25 25.97
N GLU A 263 5.71 -4.68 24.84
CA GLU A 263 6.12 -4.29 23.50
C GLU A 263 4.92 -3.72 22.73
N LEU A 264 5.19 -2.76 21.83
CA LEU A 264 4.17 -2.19 20.97
C LEU A 264 3.94 -3.10 19.77
N HIS A 265 2.69 -3.34 19.43
CA HIS A 265 2.28 -4.17 18.31
C HIS A 265 1.30 -3.44 17.39
N THR A 266 1.28 -3.83 16.12
CA THR A 266 0.26 -3.44 15.15
C THR A 266 0.03 -4.58 14.17
N VAL A 267 -1.00 -4.48 13.35
CA VAL A 267 -1.22 -5.37 12.20
C VAL A 267 -1.11 -4.55 10.93
N LEU A 268 -0.31 -5.02 9.97
CA LEU A 268 -0.20 -4.44 8.62
C LEU A 268 -0.41 -5.55 7.59
N SER A 269 -1.37 -5.38 6.68
CA SER A 269 -1.64 -6.35 5.60
C SER A 269 -1.75 -7.80 6.08
N ASP A 270 -2.47 -8.01 7.19
CA ASP A 270 -2.66 -9.28 7.91
C ASP A 270 -1.43 -9.87 8.62
N GLU A 271 -0.27 -9.19 8.59
CA GLU A 271 0.91 -9.56 9.35
C GLU A 271 0.93 -8.89 10.72
N LYS A 272 1.20 -9.68 11.76
CA LYS A 272 1.47 -9.15 13.09
C LYS A 272 2.86 -8.54 13.11
N ILE A 273 2.94 -7.28 13.53
CA ILE A 273 4.17 -6.51 13.61
C ILE A 273 4.46 -6.20 15.08
N VAL A 274 5.73 -6.30 15.47
CA VAL A 274 6.25 -5.71 16.71
C VAL A 274 7.06 -4.46 16.37
N LEU A 275 6.81 -3.37 17.09
CA LEU A 275 7.50 -2.10 16.91
C LEU A 275 8.67 -2.04 17.91
N LYS A 276 9.89 -2.30 17.43
CA LYS A 276 11.09 -2.27 18.26
C LYS A 276 11.58 -0.83 18.37
N HIS A 277 11.68 -0.33 19.60
CA HIS A 277 12.16 1.02 19.87
C HIS A 277 13.58 1.22 19.32
N MET A 278 13.81 2.37 18.69
CA MET A 278 15.12 2.75 18.16
C MET A 278 15.72 3.91 18.93
N HIS A 279 15.07 5.08 18.88
CA HIS A 279 15.53 6.33 19.49
C HIS A 279 14.37 7.33 19.46
N TYR A 280 14.24 8.15 20.52
CA TYR A 280 13.11 9.07 20.68
C TYR A 280 11.78 8.35 20.40
N ASP A 281 10.94 8.91 19.52
CA ASP A 281 9.63 8.40 19.14
C ASP A 281 9.66 7.57 17.84
N VAL A 282 10.84 7.04 17.47
CA VAL A 282 11.03 6.23 16.26
C VAL A 282 11.13 4.74 16.60
N PHE A 283 10.37 3.93 15.86
CA PHE A 283 10.30 2.48 16.02
C PHE A 283 10.54 1.76 14.68
N ASP A 284 11.28 0.66 14.76
CA ASP A 284 11.57 -0.26 13.65
C ASP A 284 10.53 -1.40 13.66
N PRO A 285 9.63 -1.46 12.65
CA PRO A 285 8.62 -2.51 12.55
C PRO A 285 9.26 -3.84 12.14
N LYS A 286 8.98 -4.90 12.91
CA LYS A 286 9.40 -6.27 12.62
C LYS A 286 8.20 -7.17 12.41
N SER A 287 8.12 -7.84 11.26
CA SER A 287 7.13 -8.89 11.04
C SER A 287 7.39 -10.06 11.99
N ILE A 288 6.31 -10.66 12.47
CA ILE A 288 6.30 -11.89 13.24
C ILE A 288 5.71 -12.97 12.35
N ASP A 289 6.47 -14.03 12.09
CA ASP A 289 5.97 -15.14 11.27
C ASP A 289 4.95 -16.02 12.02
N LYS A 290 4.40 -17.02 11.33
CA LYS A 290 3.37 -17.93 11.87
C LYS A 290 3.86 -18.76 13.06
N ASP A 291 5.18 -18.93 13.21
CA ASP A 291 5.81 -19.68 14.30
C ASP A 291 6.23 -18.75 15.47
N GLY A 292 5.94 -17.45 15.37
CA GLY A 292 6.27 -16.44 16.38
C GLY A 292 7.70 -15.91 16.30
N LEU A 293 8.46 -16.23 15.24
CA LEU A 293 9.80 -15.71 15.06
C LEU A 293 9.73 -14.28 14.53
N VAL A 294 10.47 -13.40 15.21
CA VAL A 294 10.56 -11.97 14.86
C VAL A 294 11.66 -11.78 13.83
N ASP A 295 11.37 -11.07 12.73
CA ASP A 295 12.40 -10.67 11.77
C ASP A 295 13.44 -9.80 12.48
N THR A 296 14.71 -10.18 12.32
CA THR A 296 15.85 -9.47 12.93
C THR A 296 16.40 -8.39 12.00
N THR A 297 16.01 -8.38 10.73
CA THR A 297 16.43 -7.41 9.72
C THR A 297 15.82 -6.05 10.02
N GLN A 298 16.65 -5.01 10.21
CA GLN A 298 16.14 -3.63 10.28
C GLN A 298 15.38 -3.26 9.00
N SER A 299 14.16 -2.78 9.18
CA SER A 299 13.27 -2.38 8.11
C SER A 299 13.75 -1.08 7.46
N ASN A 300 13.33 -0.86 6.21
CA ASN A 300 13.44 0.46 5.57
C ASN A 300 12.21 1.34 5.89
N LEU A 301 11.17 0.75 6.46
CA LEU A 301 9.99 1.45 6.96
C LEU A 301 10.26 1.84 8.41
N MET A 302 10.04 3.10 8.76
CA MET A 302 10.18 3.59 10.13
C MET A 302 8.86 4.18 10.60
N PHE A 303 8.46 3.83 11.81
CA PHE A 303 7.30 4.43 12.47
C PHE A 303 7.80 5.59 13.31
N ASN A 304 7.55 6.82 12.85
CA ASN A 304 7.90 8.02 13.59
C ASN A 304 6.64 8.61 14.23
N PHE A 305 6.48 8.46 15.55
CA PHE A 305 5.37 9.08 16.24
C PHE A 305 5.63 10.57 16.46
N SER A 306 4.59 11.38 16.30
CA SER A 306 4.65 12.82 16.50
C SER A 306 3.77 13.24 17.66
N SER A 307 4.28 14.15 18.49
CA SER A 307 3.53 14.77 19.57
C SER A 307 2.91 16.10 19.14
N GLY A 308 1.74 16.41 19.70
CA GLY A 308 1.13 17.73 19.64
C GLY A 308 1.77 18.71 20.62
N VAL A 309 1.33 19.95 20.56
CA VAL A 309 1.79 21.03 21.47
C VAL A 309 1.41 20.79 22.92
N ASP A 310 0.41 19.94 23.18
CA ASP A 310 0.00 19.50 24.51
C ASP A 310 0.86 18.32 25.04
N GLY A 311 1.85 17.89 24.25
CA GLY A 311 2.73 16.77 24.57
C GLY A 311 2.14 15.39 24.27
N LYS A 312 0.90 15.25 23.81
CA LYS A 312 0.30 13.94 23.52
C LYS A 312 0.64 13.46 22.12
N ILE A 313 0.71 12.15 21.93
CA ILE A 313 0.85 11.55 20.60
C ILE A 313 -0.37 11.91 19.73
N GLN A 314 -0.10 12.46 18.54
CA GLN A 314 -1.12 12.95 17.61
C GLN A 314 -1.06 12.30 16.22
N GLY A 315 -0.01 11.54 15.92
CA GLY A 315 0.10 10.91 14.60
C GLY A 315 1.34 10.04 14.43
N ILE A 316 1.37 9.26 13.35
CA ILE A 316 2.50 8.44 12.91
C ILE A 316 2.89 8.88 11.49
N GLY A 317 4.16 9.21 11.27
CA GLY A 317 4.73 9.42 9.95
C GLY A 317 5.48 8.18 9.47
N ILE A 318 5.19 7.72 8.25
CA ILE A 318 5.84 6.56 7.61
C ILE A 318 6.21 6.91 6.17
N PHE A 319 7.45 6.68 5.76
CA PHE A 319 7.86 6.83 4.36
C PHE A 319 7.38 5.62 3.55
N LEU A 320 6.31 5.82 2.78
CA LEU A 320 5.71 4.82 1.90
C LEU A 320 5.96 5.17 0.43
N ASP A 321 5.91 4.17 -0.44
CA ASP A 321 5.92 4.30 -1.91
C ASP A 321 7.10 5.11 -2.49
N GLY A 322 8.24 5.13 -1.79
CA GLY A 322 9.43 5.88 -2.21
C GLY A 322 9.28 7.40 -2.16
N SER A 323 8.28 7.91 -1.45
CA SER A 323 8.04 9.34 -1.24
C SER A 323 9.20 10.01 -0.48
N GLU A 324 9.52 11.25 -0.83
CA GLU A 324 10.45 12.10 -0.06
C GLU A 324 9.81 12.70 1.21
N GLN A 325 8.48 12.59 1.34
CA GLN A 325 7.73 13.04 2.50
C GLN A 325 7.03 11.86 3.18
N PRO A 326 6.97 11.82 4.52
CA PRO A 326 6.26 10.77 5.22
C PRO A 326 4.75 10.87 4.96
N VAL A 327 4.11 9.73 4.72
CA VAL A 327 2.66 9.57 4.81
C VAL A 327 2.27 9.68 6.27
N MET A 328 1.37 10.62 6.56
CA MET A 328 0.89 10.89 7.92
C MET A 328 -0.39 10.12 8.21
N PHE A 329 -0.42 9.45 9.36
CA PHE A 329 -1.59 8.83 9.94
C PHE A 329 -1.96 9.64 11.19
N ASP A 330 -3.08 10.37 11.14
CA ASP A 330 -3.54 11.21 12.24
C ASP A 330 -4.13 10.32 13.35
N PHE A 331 -3.90 10.67 14.62
CA PHE A 331 -4.51 9.97 15.74
C PHE A 331 -6.04 10.01 15.60
N LYS A 332 -6.62 8.82 15.55
CA LYS A 332 -8.05 8.57 15.47
C LYS A 332 -8.57 8.25 16.87
N PRO A 333 -9.27 9.19 17.52
CA PRO A 333 -9.83 8.96 18.84
C PRO A 333 -10.83 7.79 18.83
N GLU A 334 -10.74 6.89 19.80
CA GLU A 334 -11.79 5.88 20.03
C GLU A 334 -13.00 6.60 20.65
N ILE A 335 -13.98 6.94 19.80
CA ILE A 335 -15.22 7.57 20.23
C ILE A 335 -16.07 6.53 20.96
N LYS A 336 -16.34 6.76 22.25
CA LYS A 336 -17.28 5.93 23.01
C LYS A 336 -18.71 6.41 22.74
N ILE A 337 -19.52 5.57 22.14
CA ILE A 337 -20.96 5.83 22.04
C ILE A 337 -21.54 5.73 23.45
N ARG A 338 -22.00 6.86 24.00
CA ARG A 338 -22.70 6.91 25.29
C ARG A 338 -24.18 7.10 25.06
N SER A 339 -24.99 6.48 25.91
CA SER A 339 -26.43 6.68 25.91
C SER A 339 -26.79 8.10 26.40
N VAL A 340 -27.94 8.60 25.98
CA VAL A 340 -28.46 9.92 26.42
C VAL A 340 -28.49 10.02 27.94
N LYS A 341 -28.95 8.97 28.62
CA LYS A 341 -29.02 8.88 30.09
C LYS A 341 -27.65 9.03 30.77
N GLU A 342 -26.59 8.53 30.15
CA GLU A 342 -25.22 8.70 30.66
C GLU A 342 -24.69 10.11 30.45
N LEU A 343 -25.15 10.81 29.41
CA LEU A 343 -24.72 12.17 29.09
C LEU A 343 -25.46 13.25 29.88
N GLU A 344 -26.70 12.98 30.30
CA GLU A 344 -27.54 13.90 31.07
C GLU A 344 -26.82 14.47 32.31
N LYS A 345 -26.01 13.66 33.00
CA LYS A 345 -25.28 14.10 34.21
C LYS A 345 -24.32 15.27 33.95
N TYR A 346 -23.80 15.42 32.73
CA TYR A 346 -22.88 16.51 32.36
C TYR A 346 -23.61 17.79 31.98
N THR A 347 -24.92 17.75 31.76
CA THR A 347 -25.69 18.95 31.41
C THR A 347 -25.78 19.92 32.61
N GLY A 348 -25.87 21.22 32.32
CA GLY A 348 -26.00 22.27 33.31
C GLY A 348 -25.26 23.57 32.93
N GLU A 349 -25.32 24.52 33.85
CA GLU A 349 -24.56 25.77 33.78
C GLU A 349 -23.27 25.67 34.59
N TYR A 350 -22.16 26.14 34.04
CA TYR A 350 -20.84 26.13 34.66
C TYR A 350 -20.27 27.54 34.66
N THR A 351 -19.79 28.01 35.81
CA THR A 351 -19.26 29.37 35.97
C THR A 351 -17.76 29.38 35.68
N LEU A 352 -17.35 30.14 34.66
CA LEU A 352 -15.95 30.38 34.30
C LEU A 352 -15.65 31.88 34.40
N GLY A 353 -15.06 32.30 35.53
CA GLY A 353 -14.90 33.72 35.82
C GLY A 353 -16.25 34.44 35.90
N LYS A 354 -16.50 35.39 34.98
CA LYS A 354 -17.80 36.09 34.84
C LYS A 354 -18.72 35.47 33.78
N ALA A 355 -18.23 34.50 33.01
CA ALA A 355 -18.99 33.85 31.95
C ALA A 355 -19.74 32.62 32.48
N ILE A 356 -20.91 32.36 31.91
CA ILE A 356 -21.68 31.14 32.16
C ILE A 356 -21.57 30.25 30.92
N VAL A 357 -20.87 29.13 31.06
CA VAL A 357 -20.80 28.09 30.05
C VAL A 357 -22.03 27.19 30.20
N LYS A 358 -22.73 26.93 29.10
CA LYS A 358 -23.87 26.00 29.08
C LYS A 358 -23.43 24.69 28.44
N VAL A 359 -23.77 23.58 29.09
CA VAL A 359 -23.63 22.24 28.54
C VAL A 359 -25.01 21.62 28.45
N PHE A 360 -25.41 21.22 27.25
CA PHE A 360 -26.74 20.68 26.99
C PHE A 360 -26.70 19.61 25.90
N LEU A 361 -27.79 18.87 25.75
CA LEU A 361 -27.93 17.84 24.73
C LEU A 361 -28.65 18.39 23.50
N LYS A 362 -28.10 18.10 22.33
CA LYS A 362 -28.75 18.32 21.03
C LYS A 362 -28.91 16.96 20.35
N GLY A 363 -30.11 16.38 20.46
CA GLY A 363 -30.31 14.97 20.14
C GLY A 363 -29.53 14.08 21.11
N ASN A 364 -28.59 13.28 20.60
CA ASN A 364 -27.73 12.39 21.37
C ASN A 364 -26.30 12.94 21.57
N VAL A 365 -26.04 14.20 21.22
CA VAL A 365 -24.71 14.81 21.31
C VAL A 365 -24.66 15.84 22.42
N LEU A 366 -23.68 15.70 23.32
CA LEU A 366 -23.36 16.71 24.33
C LEU A 366 -22.74 17.92 23.62
N THR A 367 -23.30 19.10 23.85
CA THR A 367 -22.93 20.37 23.20
C THR A 367 -22.50 21.36 24.27
N VAL A 368 -21.38 22.05 24.00
CA VAL A 368 -20.82 23.07 24.89
C VAL A 368 -20.95 24.43 24.23
N PHE A 369 -21.53 25.39 24.96
CA PHE A 369 -21.68 26.77 24.54
C PHE A 369 -20.99 27.71 25.53
N VAL A 370 -20.03 28.49 25.01
CA VAL A 370 -19.36 29.56 25.74
C VAL A 370 -19.85 30.90 25.17
N PRO A 371 -20.28 31.86 25.99
CA PRO A 371 -20.76 33.16 25.50
C PRO A 371 -19.74 33.84 24.59
N GLY A 372 -20.21 34.29 23.41
CA GLY A 372 -19.35 34.91 22.39
C GLY A 372 -18.66 33.92 21.44
N GLN A 373 -18.95 32.63 21.53
CA GLN A 373 -18.44 31.58 20.64
C GLN A 373 -19.58 30.75 20.03
N PRO A 374 -19.34 30.02 18.92
CA PRO A 374 -20.31 29.06 18.42
C PRO A 374 -20.56 27.91 19.41
N GLU A 375 -21.65 27.17 19.19
CA GLU A 375 -21.89 25.90 19.87
C GLU A 375 -20.88 24.85 19.37
N TYR A 376 -20.25 24.13 20.28
CA TYR A 376 -19.33 23.05 19.95
C TYR A 376 -19.96 21.70 20.28
N GLU A 377 -20.19 20.90 19.25
CA GLU A 377 -20.47 19.47 19.43
C GLU A 377 -19.25 18.75 20.00
N THR A 378 -19.51 17.70 20.79
CA THR A 378 -18.45 16.94 21.43
C THR A 378 -18.45 15.46 21.05
N GLU A 379 -17.29 14.83 21.20
CA GLU A 379 -17.08 13.38 21.06
C GLU A 379 -16.57 12.80 22.37
N ALA A 380 -17.30 11.82 22.91
CA ALA A 380 -16.96 11.22 24.19
C ALA A 380 -15.71 10.35 24.09
N MET A 381 -14.78 10.62 24.99
CA MET A 381 -13.51 9.90 25.15
C MET A 381 -13.53 9.08 26.46
N GLU A 382 -12.36 8.68 26.94
CA GLU A 382 -12.19 8.03 28.23
C GLU A 382 -12.30 9.00 29.42
N ALA A 383 -12.51 8.45 30.63
CA ALA A 383 -12.44 9.18 31.91
C ALA A 383 -13.19 10.52 31.93
N ASP A 384 -14.42 10.53 31.39
CA ASP A 384 -15.32 11.69 31.36
C ASP A 384 -14.73 12.91 30.63
N THR A 385 -13.86 12.64 29.67
CA THR A 385 -13.29 13.63 28.75
C THR A 385 -14.04 13.62 27.42
N PHE A 386 -14.16 14.77 26.78
CA PHE A 386 -14.84 14.96 25.52
C PHE A 386 -14.03 15.89 24.61
N ASN A 387 -13.78 15.49 23.37
CA ASN A 387 -13.13 16.37 22.38
C ASN A 387 -14.16 17.32 21.75
N LEU A 388 -13.75 18.53 21.39
CA LEU A 388 -14.59 19.46 20.64
C LEU A 388 -14.41 19.20 19.13
N LYS A 389 -15.45 18.70 18.44
CA LYS A 389 -15.35 18.23 17.05
C LYS A 389 -14.76 19.25 16.08
N ALA A 390 -15.13 20.52 16.24
CA ALA A 390 -14.72 21.59 15.34
C ALA A 390 -13.30 22.12 15.61
N LEU A 391 -12.64 21.70 16.70
CA LEU A 391 -11.39 22.30 17.17
C LEU A 391 -10.34 21.22 17.49
N LYS A 392 -9.35 21.03 16.61
CA LYS A 392 -8.22 20.12 16.86
C LYS A 392 -7.40 20.60 18.07
N GLY A 393 -7.11 19.69 19.00
CA GLY A 393 -6.34 19.99 20.23
C GLY A 393 -7.17 20.58 21.37
N PHE A 394 -8.49 20.67 21.24
CA PHE A 394 -9.38 21.18 22.29
C PHE A 394 -10.25 20.06 22.86
N SER A 395 -10.31 19.98 24.19
CA SER A 395 -11.15 19.03 24.90
C SER A 395 -11.71 19.62 26.19
N VAL A 396 -12.72 18.97 26.74
CA VAL A 396 -13.28 19.26 28.05
C VAL A 396 -13.26 18.00 28.91
N LYS A 397 -12.90 18.13 30.18
CA LYS A 397 -12.93 17.03 31.16
C LYS A 397 -13.85 17.38 32.31
N PHE A 398 -14.83 16.50 32.57
CA PHE A 398 -15.72 16.66 33.70
C PHE A 398 -15.14 16.00 34.94
N GLU A 399 -15.23 16.68 36.08
CA GLU A 399 -14.96 16.07 37.38
C GLU A 399 -16.25 15.47 37.92
N VAL A 400 -16.27 14.14 38.04
CA VAL A 400 -17.40 13.37 38.57
C VAL A 400 -17.04 12.87 39.97
N THR A 401 -17.88 13.17 40.96
CA THR A 401 -17.71 12.70 42.34
C THR A 401 -18.06 11.22 42.47
N ALA A 402 -17.74 10.61 43.62
CA ALA A 402 -18.06 9.20 43.89
C ALA A 402 -19.57 8.90 43.79
N GLU A 403 -20.41 9.90 44.04
CA GLU A 403 -21.88 9.84 43.94
C GLU A 403 -22.40 10.10 42.51
N GLN A 404 -21.55 10.02 41.49
CA GLN A 404 -21.88 10.29 40.08
C GLN A 404 -22.39 11.72 39.80
N LYS A 405 -22.09 12.68 40.68
CA LYS A 405 -22.42 14.09 40.47
C LYS A 405 -21.27 14.82 39.80
N VAL A 406 -21.58 15.60 38.77
CA VAL A 406 -20.58 16.44 38.10
C VAL A 406 -20.38 17.72 38.91
N SER A 407 -19.14 18.00 39.33
CA SER A 407 -18.81 19.19 40.15
C SER A 407 -18.25 20.34 39.33
N SER A 408 -17.55 20.03 38.24
CA SER A 408 -16.90 21.03 37.38
C SER A 408 -16.61 20.49 35.99
N ILE A 409 -16.31 21.41 35.08
CA ILE A 409 -15.80 21.15 33.73
C ILE A 409 -14.47 21.88 33.55
N THR A 410 -13.47 21.18 33.05
CA THR A 410 -12.13 21.72 32.77
C THR A 410 -11.91 21.76 31.27
N PHE A 411 -11.72 22.95 30.70
CA PHE A 411 -11.34 23.17 29.31
C PHE A 411 -9.84 22.98 29.17
N ILE A 412 -9.43 22.10 28.27
CA ILE A 412 -8.04 21.79 27.96
C ILE A 412 -7.81 22.30 26.53
N GLN A 413 -6.99 23.33 26.40
CA GLN A 413 -6.73 24.03 25.15
C GLN A 413 -5.21 24.20 24.96
N PRO A 414 -4.72 24.40 23.73
CA PRO A 414 -3.29 24.57 23.47
C PRO A 414 -2.62 25.70 24.26
N ASN A 415 -3.38 26.74 24.60
CA ASN A 415 -2.91 27.93 25.30
C ASN A 415 -3.15 27.89 26.83
N GLY A 416 -3.74 26.82 27.37
CA GLY A 416 -3.95 26.69 28.80
C GLY A 416 -5.12 25.80 29.20
N VAL A 417 -5.26 25.65 30.52
CA VAL A 417 -6.32 24.86 31.14
C VAL A 417 -7.20 25.78 31.99
N PHE A 418 -8.52 25.74 31.77
CA PHE A 418 -9.49 26.62 32.43
C PHE A 418 -10.58 25.81 33.11
N LYS A 419 -10.80 26.02 34.41
CA LYS A 419 -11.79 25.26 35.19
C LYS A 419 -13.04 26.10 35.45
N ALA A 420 -14.21 25.54 35.13
CA ALA A 420 -15.52 26.13 35.38
C ALA A 420 -16.33 25.26 36.37
N VAL A 421 -16.87 25.86 37.41
CA VAL A 421 -17.56 25.13 38.49
C VAL A 421 -19.04 25.00 38.17
N LYS A 422 -19.63 23.82 38.38
CA LYS A 422 -21.06 23.61 38.14
C LYS A 422 -21.88 24.48 39.08
N LYS A 423 -22.83 25.22 38.52
CA LYS A 423 -23.76 26.06 39.27
C LYS A 423 -24.74 25.16 40.03
N SER A 424 -24.92 25.47 41.31
CA SER A 424 -25.77 24.73 42.26
C SER A 424 -27.22 24.66 41.82
#